data_AF-A0A1Y2V7T6-F1
#
_entry.id   AF-A0A1Y2V7T6-F1
#
_cell.length_a   1.000
_cell.length_b   1.000
_cell.length_c   1.000
_cell.angle_alpha   90.00
_cell.angle_beta   90.00
_cell.angle_gamma   90.00
#
_symmetry.space_group_name_H-M   'P 1'
#
loop_
_entity.id
_entity.type
_entity.pdbx_description
1 polymer ?
#
loop_
_entity_poly.entity_id
_entity_poly.type
_entity_poly.pdbx_seq_one_letter_code
_entity_poly.pdbx_strand_id
1 'polypeptide(L)'
;MKFTAVAAACLSLFSQVIGETNVAGPSSSKVTLPATFKPPQVFKNANLVHVISLEKSYAKESINVLIENTSPEPQDEYFLPFTSDQMERIGGFEVKDRKDASVSGFVIEAVEFDQLSDTQYYRIRLPTPLPAKGQQTLGISFYYLNSFAPLPAAIQQSEKQYLVYEFSAYCQSAYPTLKQKTEVKLPSSDIPDYTKFAGSGETKEFPQKQGSKLIYGPFPEIPAGAVSPVKVRYEFTKPITHVSLYERDIEVSHWGGNVAFEERYTLYNHGANLSAQFNRVKWAQSQYFNPQSYALKELKVPLRVGSKDAYFTDAIGNVSTSRFRSNRREAVLELKPRYPVFGGWKYPFTIGWNADSKTFLRKKSGDNYLLNVPFIEGPKQPEGVAFEQIHVRVLLPEGAENVKFYTTIPESAITDYTVDLQRTYLDTIGRTVLTIKARNLVDDFRDRELIVSYDYSLAASLRKPLIIFSSMLAVFVGMWTISKVDVRFSTK
;
A
#
# COMPACT_ATOMS: atom_id res chain seq x y z
N MET A 1 0.47 22.18 -74.46
CA MET A 1 1.77 21.59 -74.08
C MET A 1 1.50 20.48 -73.06
N LYS A 2 2.06 19.29 -73.32
CA LYS A 2 2.02 18.04 -72.52
C LYS A 2 2.64 18.29 -71.12
N PHE A 3 2.26 17.67 -70.00
CA PHE A 3 2.29 16.25 -69.57
C PHE A 3 1.35 16.11 -68.33
N THR A 4 0.33 15.23 -68.29
CA THR A 4 0.29 13.81 -67.87
C THR A 4 0.86 13.45 -66.49
N ALA A 5 -0.02 12.85 -65.65
CA ALA A 5 0.21 11.77 -64.66
C ALA A 5 1.23 12.02 -63.53
N VAL A 6 1.01 11.66 -62.27
CA VAL A 6 0.94 10.28 -61.77
C VAL A 6 0.18 10.25 -60.44
N ALA A 7 -0.88 9.44 -60.39
CA ALA A 7 -1.39 8.83 -59.18
C ALA A 7 -0.63 7.51 -58.93
N ALA A 8 -0.52 7.14 -57.64
CA ALA A 8 -0.05 5.86 -57.08
C ALA A 8 1.48 5.62 -56.97
N ALA A 9 1.96 5.65 -55.70
CA ALA A 9 3.09 4.90 -55.11
C ALA A 9 3.33 5.49 -53.69
N CYS A 10 3.32 4.81 -52.53
CA CYS A 10 3.27 3.40 -52.17
C CYS A 10 2.52 3.25 -50.83
N LEU A 11 1.45 2.47 -50.83
CA LEU A 11 0.98 1.68 -49.69
C LEU A 11 1.94 0.49 -49.56
N SER A 12 2.84 0.48 -48.58
CA SER A 12 3.42 -0.74 -47.96
C SER A 12 4.65 -0.41 -47.11
N LEU A 13 4.46 -0.07 -45.84
CA LEU A 13 5.44 -0.38 -44.78
C LEU A 13 4.67 -0.76 -43.52
N PHE A 14 3.85 -1.82 -43.62
CA PHE A 14 3.59 -2.67 -42.46
C PHE A 14 4.85 -3.51 -42.25
N SER A 15 5.81 -3.00 -41.49
CA SER A 15 6.80 -3.88 -40.87
C SER A 15 6.06 -4.68 -39.80
N GLN A 16 5.77 -5.94 -40.10
CA GLN A 16 5.53 -6.92 -39.04
C GLN A 16 6.85 -7.09 -38.28
N VAL A 17 7.01 -6.30 -37.22
CA VAL A 17 7.94 -6.64 -36.16
C VAL A 17 7.24 -7.77 -35.40
N ILE A 18 7.59 -9.00 -35.74
CA ILE A 18 7.44 -10.14 -34.83
C ILE A 18 8.46 -9.87 -33.73
N GLY A 19 8.04 -9.06 -32.75
CA GLY A 19 8.76 -8.95 -31.48
C GLY A 19 8.45 -10.21 -30.70
N GLU A 20 9.45 -11.07 -30.54
CA GLU A 20 9.41 -12.15 -29.56
C GLU A 20 9.12 -11.54 -28.19
N THR A 21 7.88 -11.67 -27.73
CA THR A 21 7.47 -11.37 -26.38
C THR A 21 8.04 -12.44 -25.45
N ASN A 22 9.29 -12.27 -25.05
CA ASN A 22 9.83 -12.90 -23.84
C ASN A 22 9.72 -11.89 -22.69
N VAL A 23 8.49 -11.71 -22.19
CA VAL A 23 8.29 -11.13 -20.85
C VAL A 23 7.35 -12.06 -20.11
N ALA A 24 7.96 -12.84 -19.23
CA ALA A 24 7.28 -13.71 -18.30
C ALA A 24 6.36 -12.88 -17.38
N GLY A 25 5.07 -13.19 -17.43
CA GLY A 25 4.22 -13.41 -16.26
C GLY A 25 3.63 -12.19 -15.53
N PRO A 26 2.30 -12.18 -15.30
CA PRO A 26 1.74 -11.56 -14.10
C PRO A 26 1.97 -12.53 -12.94
N SER A 27 2.69 -12.15 -11.89
CA SER A 27 2.85 -13.02 -10.73
C SER A 27 3.10 -12.21 -9.47
N SER A 28 2.08 -12.09 -8.63
CA SER A 28 2.26 -12.59 -7.27
C SER A 28 2.82 -14.01 -7.42
N SER A 29 4.07 -14.25 -6.99
CA SER A 29 4.71 -15.56 -7.06
C SER A 29 4.00 -16.53 -6.13
N LYS A 30 2.86 -17.05 -6.60
CA LYS A 30 2.15 -18.15 -5.97
C LYS A 30 2.85 -19.43 -6.40
N VAL A 31 3.60 -20.02 -5.49
CA VAL A 31 4.22 -21.33 -5.72
C VAL A 31 3.20 -22.38 -5.31
N THR A 32 2.67 -23.13 -6.28
CA THR A 32 1.77 -24.25 -6.00
C THR A 32 2.60 -25.48 -5.64
N LEU A 33 2.43 -26.00 -4.43
CA LEU A 33 3.07 -27.24 -3.99
C LEU A 33 2.13 -28.45 -4.07
N PRO A 34 2.66 -29.69 -4.10
CA PRO A 34 1.82 -30.89 -4.10
C PRO A 34 0.91 -30.96 -2.87
N ALA A 35 -0.30 -31.51 -3.02
CA ALA A 35 -1.28 -31.64 -1.94
C ALA A 35 -0.82 -32.49 -0.73
N THR A 36 0.28 -33.23 -0.85
CA THR A 36 0.90 -34.01 0.24
C THR A 36 2.11 -33.33 0.88
N PHE A 37 2.46 -32.11 0.46
CA PHE A 37 3.59 -31.37 0.98
C PHE A 37 3.48 -31.15 2.50
N LYS A 38 4.58 -31.44 3.18
CA LYS A 38 4.81 -31.02 4.56
C LYS A 38 6.13 -30.28 4.59
N PRO A 39 6.22 -29.11 5.27
CA PRO A 39 7.49 -28.42 5.44
C PRO A 39 8.56 -29.38 5.96
N PRO A 40 9.71 -29.51 5.27
CA PRO A 40 10.80 -30.38 5.68
C PRO A 40 11.21 -30.04 7.11
N GLN A 41 11.31 -31.03 8.01
CA GLN A 41 11.68 -30.82 9.42
C GLN A 41 13.20 -30.65 9.59
N VAL A 42 13.75 -29.68 8.87
CA VAL A 42 15.20 -29.41 8.77
C VAL A 42 15.68 -28.28 9.68
N PHE A 43 14.75 -27.54 10.27
CA PHE A 43 15.04 -26.48 11.24
C PHE A 43 14.41 -26.79 12.59
N LYS A 44 15.01 -26.23 13.65
CA LYS A 44 14.38 -26.04 14.96
C LYS A 44 14.52 -24.57 15.38
N ASN A 45 13.53 -24.08 16.11
CA ASN A 45 13.56 -22.72 16.66
C ASN A 45 14.15 -22.77 18.07
N ALA A 46 15.38 -22.29 18.23
CA ALA A 46 16.07 -22.31 19.51
C ALA A 46 15.51 -21.28 20.51
N ASN A 47 15.12 -20.10 20.02
CA ASN A 47 14.49 -19.05 20.79
C ASN A 47 13.56 -18.23 19.89
N LEU A 48 12.34 -17.99 20.33
CA LEU A 48 11.34 -17.23 19.59
C LEU A 48 10.69 -16.17 20.48
N VAL A 49 10.77 -14.91 20.05
CA VAL A 49 10.07 -13.80 20.69
C VAL A 49 9.06 -13.23 19.72
N HIS A 50 7.78 -13.48 20.00
CA HIS A 50 6.65 -12.97 19.23
C HIS A 50 6.13 -11.70 19.90
N VAL A 51 6.03 -10.61 19.15
CA VAL A 51 5.53 -9.32 19.65
C VAL A 51 4.35 -8.91 18.80
N ILE A 52 3.20 -8.74 19.45
CA ILE A 52 1.95 -8.28 18.85
C ILE A 52 1.71 -6.85 19.33
N SER A 53 1.75 -5.86 18.45
CA SER A 53 1.40 -4.47 18.78
C SER A 53 0.01 -4.14 18.25
N LEU A 54 -0.87 -3.75 19.18
CA LEU A 54 -2.25 -3.34 18.97
C LEU A 54 -2.44 -1.84 19.25
N GLU A 55 -1.36 -1.07 19.19
CA GLU A 55 -1.33 0.36 19.54
C GLU A 55 -1.95 1.26 18.46
N LYS A 56 -2.11 0.73 17.24
CA LYS A 56 -2.65 1.39 16.06
C LYS A 56 -3.96 0.71 15.58
N SER A 57 -4.58 1.25 14.54
CA SER A 57 -5.82 0.81 13.88
C SER A 57 -5.69 -0.51 13.09
N TYR A 58 -4.48 -1.08 13.07
CA TYR A 58 -4.15 -2.39 12.53
C TYR A 58 -3.21 -3.13 13.50
N ALA A 59 -3.15 -4.45 13.45
CA ALA A 59 -2.23 -5.23 14.27
C ALA A 59 -0.89 -5.38 13.56
N LYS A 60 0.21 -5.15 14.29
CA LYS A 60 1.57 -5.42 13.80
C LYS A 60 2.14 -6.60 14.57
N GLU A 61 2.53 -7.65 13.86
CA GLU A 61 3.23 -8.77 14.45
C GLU A 61 4.70 -8.74 14.07
N SER A 62 5.56 -9.08 15.03
CA SER A 62 6.99 -9.15 14.85
C SER A 62 7.53 -10.40 15.53
N ILE A 63 8.01 -11.34 14.73
CA ILE A 63 8.58 -12.61 15.19
C ILE A 63 10.09 -12.50 15.09
N ASN A 64 10.77 -12.64 16.23
CA ASN A 64 12.22 -12.71 16.29
C ASN A 64 12.60 -14.14 16.62
N VAL A 65 13.05 -14.89 15.63
CA VAL A 65 13.32 -16.32 15.74
C VAL A 65 14.78 -16.61 15.47
N LEU A 66 15.40 -17.35 16.38
CA LEU A 66 16.72 -17.95 16.19
C LEU A 66 16.53 -19.35 15.61
N ILE A 67 16.74 -19.49 14.31
CA ILE A 67 16.65 -20.77 13.60
C ILE A 67 18.00 -21.50 13.69
N GLU A 68 17.96 -22.82 13.84
CA GLU A 68 19.13 -23.71 13.79
C GLU A 68 18.88 -24.84 12.79
N ASN A 69 19.83 -25.05 11.86
CA ASN A 69 19.76 -26.13 10.89
C ASN A 69 20.12 -27.47 11.55
N THR A 70 19.17 -28.41 11.57
CA THR A 70 19.34 -29.76 12.12
C THR A 70 19.69 -30.80 11.04
N SER A 71 19.56 -30.43 9.76
CA SER A 71 19.93 -31.27 8.61
C SER A 71 21.45 -31.33 8.43
N PRO A 72 22.01 -32.46 7.93
CA PRO A 72 23.40 -32.52 7.50
C PRO A 72 23.69 -31.65 6.26
N GLU A 73 22.66 -31.32 5.48
CA GLU A 73 22.78 -30.51 4.28
C GLU A 73 22.51 -29.02 4.55
N PRO A 74 23.15 -28.09 3.82
CA PRO A 74 22.79 -26.69 3.88
C PRO A 74 21.34 -26.46 3.46
N GLN A 75 20.62 -25.58 4.18
CA GLN A 75 19.20 -25.30 3.93
C GLN A 75 18.97 -23.80 3.76
N ASP A 76 18.16 -23.40 2.78
CA ASP A 76 17.83 -21.99 2.50
C ASP A 76 16.33 -21.67 2.57
N GLU A 77 15.45 -22.66 2.79
CA GLU A 77 13.99 -22.45 2.80
C GLU A 77 13.35 -22.60 4.19
N TYR A 78 12.73 -21.54 4.69
CA TYR A 78 12.00 -21.54 5.96
C TYR A 78 10.51 -21.25 5.73
N PHE A 79 9.61 -22.04 6.34
CA PHE A 79 8.17 -21.90 6.17
C PHE A 79 7.49 -21.34 7.42
N LEU A 80 6.60 -20.34 7.23
CA LEU A 80 5.76 -19.78 8.29
C LEU A 80 4.28 -20.05 7.99
N PRO A 81 3.55 -20.76 8.86
CA PRO A 81 2.14 -21.11 8.64
C PRO A 81 1.19 -19.97 8.97
N PHE A 82 0.08 -19.91 8.22
CA PHE A 82 -1.05 -19.00 8.41
C PHE A 82 -2.35 -19.70 8.04
N THR A 83 -3.48 -19.23 8.56
CA THR A 83 -4.79 -19.66 8.03
C THR A 83 -5.09 -18.95 6.72
N SER A 84 -5.99 -19.52 5.90
CA SER A 84 -6.43 -18.88 4.64
C SER A 84 -7.00 -17.48 4.87
N ASP A 85 -7.83 -17.30 5.92
CA ASP A 85 -8.39 -15.98 6.29
C ASP A 85 -7.30 -14.98 6.73
N GLN A 86 -6.27 -15.45 7.44
CA GLN A 86 -5.13 -14.61 7.82
C GLN A 86 -4.36 -14.14 6.59
N MET A 87 -4.10 -15.02 5.62
CA MET A 87 -3.34 -14.68 4.41
C MET A 87 -4.02 -13.62 3.55
N GLU A 88 -5.36 -13.60 3.49
CA GLU A 88 -6.08 -12.55 2.76
C GLU A 88 -5.90 -11.16 3.37
N ARG A 89 -5.65 -11.09 4.68
CA ARG A 89 -5.54 -9.85 5.46
C ARG A 89 -4.10 -9.43 5.76
N ILE A 90 -3.13 -10.28 5.45
CA ILE A 90 -1.71 -10.00 5.66
C ILE A 90 -1.24 -8.92 4.70
N GLY A 91 -0.48 -8.00 5.27
CA GLY A 91 0.10 -6.87 4.58
C GLY A 91 1.54 -6.62 5.00
N GLY A 92 2.32 -6.04 4.08
CA GLY A 92 3.65 -5.52 4.39
C GLY A 92 4.62 -6.54 4.98
N PHE A 93 4.62 -7.77 4.47
CA PHE A 93 5.47 -8.85 4.99
C PHE A 93 6.94 -8.59 4.65
N GLU A 94 7.79 -8.43 5.66
CA GLU A 94 9.22 -8.20 5.52
C GLU A 94 10.02 -9.16 6.41
N VAL A 95 11.18 -9.60 5.92
CA VAL A 95 12.15 -10.41 6.66
C VAL A 95 13.51 -9.74 6.57
N LYS A 96 14.22 -9.70 7.69
CA LYS A 96 15.60 -9.26 7.77
C LYS A 96 16.39 -10.10 8.77
N ASP A 97 17.70 -10.08 8.64
CA ASP A 97 18.55 -10.57 9.72
C ASP A 97 18.57 -9.55 10.87
N ARG A 98 18.30 -10.02 12.10
CA ARG A 98 18.22 -9.14 13.27
C ARG A 98 19.59 -8.76 13.82
N LYS A 99 20.63 -9.56 13.56
CA LYS A 99 22.00 -9.32 14.04
C LYS A 99 22.81 -8.54 13.02
N ASP A 100 22.62 -8.82 11.74
CA ASP A 100 23.37 -8.19 10.65
C ASP A 100 22.46 -7.50 9.63
N ALA A 101 22.34 -6.18 9.73
CA ALA A 101 21.51 -5.38 8.83
C ALA A 101 22.05 -5.31 7.38
N SER A 102 23.28 -5.78 7.11
CA SER A 102 23.84 -5.81 5.76
C SER A 102 23.31 -6.97 4.92
N VAL A 103 22.82 -8.03 5.57
CA VAL A 103 22.22 -9.19 4.92
C VAL A 103 20.88 -8.78 4.32
N SER A 104 20.83 -8.75 2.99
CA SER A 104 19.67 -8.41 2.18
C SER A 104 19.42 -9.48 1.13
N GLY A 105 18.25 -9.45 0.46
CA GLY A 105 17.89 -10.44 -0.56
C GLY A 105 17.08 -11.63 -0.04
N PHE A 106 16.40 -11.48 1.11
CA PHE A 106 15.36 -12.43 1.50
C PHE A 106 14.22 -12.38 0.48
N VAL A 107 13.82 -13.54 -0.05
CA VAL A 107 12.69 -13.66 -0.97
C VAL A 107 11.51 -14.26 -0.20
N ILE A 108 10.34 -13.63 -0.31
CA ILE A 108 9.12 -14.05 0.38
C ILE A 108 8.08 -14.38 -0.67
N GLU A 109 7.56 -15.60 -0.61
CA GLU A 109 6.58 -16.09 -1.58
C GLU A 109 5.40 -16.72 -0.85
N ALA A 110 4.20 -16.39 -1.30
CA ALA A 110 3.00 -17.08 -0.83
C ALA A 110 2.98 -18.47 -1.48
N VAL A 111 2.88 -19.50 -0.65
CA VAL A 111 2.85 -20.87 -1.10
C VAL A 111 1.45 -21.41 -0.86
N GLU A 112 0.76 -21.71 -1.95
CA GLU A 112 -0.53 -22.39 -1.88
C GLU A 112 -0.30 -23.89 -1.80
N PHE A 113 -0.74 -24.46 -0.69
CA PHE A 113 -0.73 -25.88 -0.36
C PHE A 113 -2.18 -26.34 -0.22
N ASP A 114 -2.62 -27.29 -1.06
CA ASP A 114 -3.98 -27.85 -1.04
C ASP A 114 -5.11 -26.82 -0.81
N GLN A 115 -5.87 -26.47 -1.85
CA GLN A 115 -6.92 -25.45 -1.76
C GLN A 115 -8.00 -25.74 -0.69
N LEU A 116 -8.09 -26.99 -0.21
CA LEU A 116 -9.02 -27.40 0.85
C LEU A 116 -8.42 -27.31 2.26
N SER A 117 -7.10 -27.13 2.40
CA SER A 117 -6.42 -26.96 3.67
C SER A 117 -6.61 -25.54 4.19
N ASP A 118 -7.03 -25.42 5.45
CA ASP A 118 -7.12 -24.12 6.14
C ASP A 118 -5.73 -23.53 6.42
N THR A 119 -4.69 -24.36 6.51
CA THR A 119 -3.30 -23.88 6.72
C THR A 119 -2.57 -23.73 5.40
N GLN A 120 -2.04 -22.53 5.19
CA GLN A 120 -1.22 -22.11 4.06
C GLN A 120 0.12 -21.58 4.58
N TYR A 121 1.11 -21.36 3.70
CA TYR A 121 2.46 -20.96 4.13
C TYR A 121 3.00 -19.76 3.37
N TYR A 122 3.81 -18.95 4.04
CA TYR A 122 4.82 -18.13 3.37
C TYR A 122 6.17 -18.86 3.40
N ARG A 123 6.78 -18.99 2.22
CA ARG A 123 8.17 -19.45 2.07
C ARG A 123 9.10 -18.25 2.15
N ILE A 124 10.06 -18.34 3.06
CA ILE A 124 11.14 -17.37 3.25
C ILE A 124 12.42 -18.03 2.75
N ARG A 125 12.99 -17.49 1.67
CA ARG A 125 14.28 -17.94 1.14
C ARG A 125 15.41 -17.09 1.70
N LEU A 126 16.38 -17.74 2.34
CA LEU A 126 17.59 -17.13 2.86
C LEU A 126 18.52 -16.75 1.69
N PRO A 127 19.20 -15.59 1.73
CA PRO A 127 20.13 -15.18 0.67
C PRO A 127 21.35 -16.11 0.58
N THR A 128 21.77 -16.68 1.71
CA THR A 128 22.86 -17.65 1.79
C THR A 128 22.36 -18.89 2.52
N PRO A 129 22.56 -20.11 1.97
CA PRO A 129 22.17 -21.35 2.64
C PRO A 129 22.84 -21.50 4.00
N LEU A 130 22.05 -21.86 5.01
CA LEU A 130 22.54 -22.05 6.37
C LEU A 130 23.23 -23.42 6.47
N PRO A 131 24.53 -23.49 6.82
CA PRO A 131 25.24 -24.76 6.93
C PRO A 131 24.68 -25.62 8.06
N ALA A 132 25.02 -26.91 8.07
CA ALA A 132 24.63 -27.84 9.13
C ALA A 132 25.04 -27.29 10.51
N LYS A 133 24.11 -27.31 11.48
CA LYS A 133 24.26 -26.72 12.83
C LYS A 133 24.51 -25.20 12.85
N GLY A 134 24.42 -24.53 11.70
CA GLY A 134 24.44 -23.08 11.60
C GLY A 134 23.21 -22.47 12.27
N GLN A 135 23.36 -21.24 12.76
CA GLN A 135 22.28 -20.48 13.38
C GLN A 135 22.13 -19.11 12.73
N GLN A 136 20.88 -18.67 12.56
CA GLN A 136 20.57 -17.34 12.04
C GLN A 136 19.40 -16.73 12.80
N THR A 137 19.41 -15.42 13.04
CA THR A 137 18.32 -14.72 13.75
C THR A 137 17.48 -13.93 12.77
N LEU A 138 16.30 -14.46 12.45
CA LEU A 138 15.34 -13.80 11.57
C LEU A 138 14.48 -12.83 12.36
N GLY A 139 14.34 -11.60 11.86
CA GLY A 139 13.33 -10.64 12.26
C GLY A 139 12.25 -10.57 11.18
N ILE A 140 11.13 -11.24 11.42
CA ILE A 140 9.99 -11.29 10.52
C ILE A 140 8.95 -10.29 11.03
N SER A 141 8.43 -9.43 10.16
CA SER A 141 7.37 -8.49 10.49
C SER A 141 6.30 -8.44 9.42
N PHE A 142 5.04 -8.43 9.85
CA PHE A 142 3.88 -8.31 8.98
C PHE A 142 2.75 -7.63 9.74
N TYR A 143 1.73 -7.23 8.99
CA TYR A 143 0.58 -6.49 9.48
C TYR A 143 -0.68 -7.26 9.17
N TYR A 144 -1.63 -7.29 10.11
CA TYR A 144 -3.00 -7.73 9.84
C TYR A 144 -3.89 -6.51 9.69
N LEU A 145 -4.52 -6.40 8.53
CA LEU A 145 -5.58 -5.43 8.28
C LEU A 145 -6.92 -6.06 8.65
N ASN A 146 -7.90 -5.22 9.01
CA ASN A 146 -9.27 -5.67 9.31
C ASN A 146 -9.33 -6.84 10.32
N SER A 147 -8.48 -6.81 11.35
CA SER A 147 -8.35 -7.88 12.35
C SER A 147 -9.02 -7.57 13.69
N PHE A 148 -9.67 -6.42 13.80
CA PHE A 148 -10.29 -5.94 15.03
C PHE A 148 -11.80 -5.98 14.93
N ALA A 149 -12.45 -6.36 16.02
CA ALA A 149 -13.90 -6.31 16.16
C ALA A 149 -14.28 -5.45 17.38
N PRO A 150 -15.17 -4.45 17.23
CA PRO A 150 -15.67 -3.70 18.37
C PRO A 150 -16.58 -4.58 19.25
N LEU A 151 -16.35 -4.51 20.58
CA LEU A 151 -17.19 -5.19 21.57
C LEU A 151 -17.46 -4.24 22.76
N PRO A 152 -18.71 -3.76 22.94
CA PRO A 152 -19.90 -4.04 22.12
C PRO A 152 -19.79 -3.43 20.71
N ALA A 153 -20.52 -4.03 19.75
CA ALA A 153 -20.51 -3.59 18.36
C ALA A 153 -21.13 -2.19 18.14
N ALA A 154 -21.98 -1.74 19.08
CA ALA A 154 -22.57 -0.41 19.07
C ALA A 154 -22.46 0.25 20.45
N ILE A 155 -22.06 1.52 20.47
CA ILE A 155 -21.84 2.34 21.68
C ILE A 155 -22.44 3.74 21.49
N GLN A 156 -22.67 4.46 22.59
CA GLN A 156 -23.11 5.86 22.49
C GLN A 156 -21.96 6.78 22.01
N GLN A 157 -22.31 7.98 21.52
CA GLN A 157 -21.34 8.95 21.01
C GLN A 157 -20.22 9.34 21.99
N SER A 158 -20.51 9.28 23.29
CA SER A 158 -19.61 9.71 24.38
C SER A 158 -18.95 8.55 25.11
N GLU A 159 -19.25 7.31 24.73
CA GLU A 159 -18.72 6.12 25.39
C GLU A 159 -17.31 5.78 24.89
N LYS A 160 -16.55 5.07 25.74
CA LYS A 160 -15.26 4.50 25.37
C LYS A 160 -15.47 3.35 24.40
N GLN A 161 -14.56 3.24 23.42
CA GLN A 161 -14.55 2.14 22.49
C GLN A 161 -13.61 1.04 22.99
N TYR A 162 -14.07 -0.20 22.92
CA TYR A 162 -13.26 -1.38 23.22
C TYR A 162 -13.21 -2.30 22.01
N LEU A 163 -12.03 -2.81 21.72
CA LEU A 163 -11.77 -3.73 20.61
C LEU A 163 -11.36 -5.09 21.13
N VAL A 164 -11.65 -6.09 20.32
CA VAL A 164 -11.26 -7.47 20.51
C VAL A 164 -10.24 -7.83 19.45
N TYR A 165 -9.16 -8.47 19.90
CA TYR A 165 -8.18 -9.13 19.04
C TYR A 165 -8.03 -10.59 19.47
N GLU A 166 -8.06 -11.49 18.50
CA GLU A 166 -7.93 -12.93 18.67
C GLU A 166 -6.61 -13.40 18.06
N PHE A 167 -5.85 -14.18 18.81
CA PHE A 167 -4.53 -14.68 18.41
C PHE A 167 -4.21 -15.96 19.17
N SER A 168 -3.03 -16.53 18.94
CA SER A 168 -2.53 -17.68 19.69
C SER A 168 -1.44 -17.26 20.68
N ALA A 169 -1.51 -17.73 21.93
CA ALA A 169 -0.44 -17.52 22.92
C ALA A 169 0.89 -18.10 22.43
N TYR A 170 0.84 -19.22 21.70
CA TYR A 170 1.99 -19.80 21.02
C TYR A 170 2.12 -19.18 19.63
N CYS A 171 3.34 -18.80 19.26
CA CYS A 171 3.62 -18.40 17.90
C CYS A 171 3.43 -19.59 16.96
N GLN A 172 2.60 -19.42 15.93
CA GLN A 172 2.41 -20.44 14.92
C GLN A 172 3.73 -20.67 14.17
N SER A 173 4.18 -21.93 14.12
CA SER A 173 5.43 -22.30 13.45
C SER A 173 5.32 -23.69 12.84
N ALA A 174 5.98 -23.89 11.69
CA ALA A 174 6.10 -25.19 11.03
C ALA A 174 7.17 -26.10 11.68
N TYR A 175 7.89 -25.60 12.67
CA TYR A 175 9.05 -26.25 13.29
C TYR A 175 8.92 -26.31 14.82
N PRO A 176 9.52 -27.31 15.48
CA PRO A 176 9.54 -27.39 16.93
C PRO A 176 10.27 -26.17 17.53
N THR A 177 9.71 -25.62 18.59
CA THR A 177 10.22 -24.40 19.23
C THR A 177 10.59 -24.66 20.68
N LEU A 178 11.88 -24.55 21.01
CA LEU A 178 12.43 -24.93 22.31
C LEU A 178 12.06 -23.95 23.43
N LYS A 179 12.08 -22.65 23.11
CA LYS A 179 11.73 -21.57 24.04
C LYS A 179 11.00 -20.50 23.28
N GLN A 180 9.84 -20.10 23.78
CA GLN A 180 9.11 -18.97 23.21
C GLN A 180 8.42 -18.10 24.25
N LYS A 181 8.21 -16.84 23.89
CA LYS A 181 7.34 -15.92 24.62
C LYS A 181 6.59 -15.02 23.65
N THR A 182 5.39 -14.61 24.05
CA THR A 182 4.52 -13.73 23.28
C THR A 182 4.21 -12.49 24.10
N GLU A 183 4.55 -11.32 23.56
CA GLU A 183 4.35 -10.02 24.19
C GLU A 183 3.28 -9.23 23.42
N VAL A 184 2.17 -8.92 24.08
CA VAL A 184 1.10 -8.08 23.51
C VAL A 184 1.23 -6.67 24.05
N LYS A 185 1.36 -5.68 23.16
CA LYS A 185 1.44 -4.25 23.47
C LYS A 185 0.11 -3.59 23.13
N LEU A 186 -0.46 -2.90 24.12
CA LEU A 186 -1.77 -2.28 24.05
C LEU A 186 -1.64 -0.75 24.18
N PRO A 187 -2.59 0.03 23.63
CA PRO A 187 -2.54 1.49 23.65
C PRO A 187 -2.73 2.09 25.05
N SER A 188 -3.41 1.37 25.96
CA SER A 188 -3.68 1.80 27.33
C SER A 188 -3.62 0.61 28.31
N SER A 189 -3.63 0.88 29.61
CA SER A 189 -3.68 -0.12 30.67
C SER A 189 -5.10 -0.59 31.02
N ASP A 190 -6.12 0.01 30.38
CA ASP A 190 -7.53 -0.35 30.49
C ASP A 190 -7.81 -1.58 29.61
N ILE A 191 -7.70 -2.74 30.26
CA ILE A 191 -7.81 -4.08 29.65
C ILE A 191 -8.87 -4.84 30.45
N PRO A 192 -10.15 -4.67 30.12
CA PRO A 192 -11.25 -5.22 30.91
C PRO A 192 -11.31 -6.75 30.89
N ASP A 193 -10.94 -7.38 29.78
CA ASP A 193 -11.04 -8.84 29.62
C ASP A 193 -9.88 -9.39 28.79
N TYR A 194 -9.32 -10.52 29.21
CA TYR A 194 -8.27 -11.24 28.50
C TYR A 194 -8.22 -12.69 28.96
N THR A 195 -7.94 -13.61 28.02
CA THR A 195 -7.82 -15.03 28.35
C THR A 195 -6.65 -15.27 29.29
N LYS A 196 -6.93 -15.98 30.39
CA LYS A 196 -5.94 -16.43 31.37
C LYS A 196 -5.86 -17.95 31.37
N PHE A 197 -4.68 -18.47 31.65
CA PHE A 197 -4.48 -19.91 31.80
C PHE A 197 -3.41 -20.20 32.85
N ALA A 198 -3.43 -21.45 33.35
CA ALA A 198 -2.48 -21.89 34.37
C ALA A 198 -1.05 -21.72 33.87
N GLY A 199 -0.21 -21.11 34.70
CA GLY A 199 1.20 -20.97 34.40
C GLY A 199 2.00 -22.25 34.66
N SER A 200 3.27 -22.24 34.23
CA SER A 200 4.22 -23.33 34.48
C SER A 200 5.36 -22.85 35.37
N GLY A 201 5.69 -23.61 36.42
CA GLY A 201 6.79 -23.29 37.34
C GLY A 201 6.45 -22.18 38.34
N GLU A 202 7.30 -21.15 38.45
CA GLU A 202 7.16 -20.04 39.43
C GLU A 202 6.03 -19.06 39.09
N THR A 203 5.55 -19.03 37.83
CA THR A 203 4.43 -18.17 37.43
C THR A 203 3.12 -18.93 37.61
N LYS A 204 2.25 -18.43 38.50
CA LYS A 204 0.97 -19.09 38.82
C LYS A 204 -0.08 -18.98 37.70
N GLU A 205 -0.08 -17.86 36.97
CA GLU A 205 -1.08 -17.55 35.94
C GLU A 205 -0.43 -16.74 34.80
N PHE A 206 -0.76 -17.09 33.55
CA PHE A 206 -0.46 -16.26 32.38
C PHE A 206 -1.74 -15.58 31.88
N PRO A 207 -1.66 -14.36 31.32
CA PRO A 207 -0.46 -13.55 31.11
C PRO A 207 -0.02 -12.78 32.36
N GLN A 208 1.27 -12.42 32.43
CA GLN A 208 1.75 -11.40 33.35
C GLN A 208 1.40 -10.02 32.81
N LYS A 209 0.53 -9.28 33.51
CA LYS A 209 0.17 -7.89 33.15
C LYS A 209 1.22 -6.92 33.67
N GLN A 210 1.85 -6.17 32.77
CA GLN A 210 2.82 -5.11 33.07
C GLN A 210 2.36 -3.79 32.42
N GLY A 211 1.58 -2.99 33.14
CA GLY A 211 1.02 -1.74 32.61
C GLY A 211 0.09 -1.99 31.42
N SER A 212 0.48 -1.52 30.24
CA SER A 212 -0.21 -1.74 28.95
C SER A 212 0.34 -2.95 28.16
N LYS A 213 1.08 -3.85 28.80
CA LYS A 213 1.62 -5.05 28.18
C LYS A 213 1.08 -6.32 28.84
N LEU A 214 0.79 -7.34 28.04
CA LEU A 214 0.49 -8.70 28.47
C LEU A 214 1.59 -9.64 27.98
N ILE A 215 2.19 -10.40 28.89
CA ILE A 215 3.29 -11.32 28.57
C ILE A 215 2.82 -12.75 28.79
N TYR A 216 2.83 -13.54 27.72
CA TYR A 216 2.55 -14.97 27.71
C TYR A 216 3.86 -15.75 27.60
N GLY A 217 4.08 -16.67 28.53
CA GLY A 217 5.34 -17.40 28.65
C GLY A 217 6.36 -16.70 29.57
N PRO A 218 7.59 -17.21 29.66
CA PRO A 218 8.21 -18.15 28.72
C PRO A 218 7.58 -19.54 28.76
N PHE A 219 7.34 -20.10 27.57
CA PHE A 219 6.91 -21.47 27.39
C PHE A 219 8.14 -22.37 27.15
N PRO A 220 8.10 -23.63 27.64
CA PRO A 220 9.12 -24.63 27.34
C PRO A 220 9.00 -25.11 25.88
N GLU A 221 9.50 -26.30 25.58
CA GLU A 221 9.43 -26.86 24.24
C GLU A 221 7.97 -27.08 23.80
N ILE A 222 7.62 -26.50 22.65
CA ILE A 222 6.31 -26.58 22.02
C ILE A 222 6.46 -27.24 20.65
N PRO A 223 5.63 -28.25 20.33
CA PRO A 223 5.70 -28.93 19.04
C PRO A 223 5.28 -28.01 17.88
N ALA A 224 5.70 -28.37 16.66
CA ALA A 224 5.28 -27.70 15.44
C ALA A 224 3.74 -27.70 15.31
N GLY A 225 3.17 -26.58 14.87
CA GLY A 225 1.73 -26.44 14.65
C GLY A 225 0.87 -26.33 15.92
N ALA A 226 1.46 -26.19 17.10
CA ALA A 226 0.68 -26.00 18.32
C ALA A 226 -0.05 -24.64 18.34
N VAL A 227 -1.31 -24.65 18.79
CA VAL A 227 -2.16 -23.46 18.89
C VAL A 227 -2.74 -23.37 20.29
N SER A 228 -2.74 -22.18 20.87
CA SER A 228 -3.39 -21.89 22.15
C SER A 228 -4.20 -20.60 22.02
N PRO A 229 -5.50 -20.69 21.71
CA PRO A 229 -6.32 -19.51 21.41
C PRO A 229 -6.42 -18.55 22.58
N VAL A 230 -6.23 -17.26 22.29
CA VAL A 230 -6.31 -16.15 23.24
C VAL A 230 -7.16 -15.05 22.63
N LYS A 231 -7.98 -14.46 23.49
CA LYS A 231 -8.81 -13.30 23.18
C LYS A 231 -8.48 -12.18 24.17
N VAL A 232 -8.25 -10.97 23.65
CA VAL A 232 -8.00 -9.78 24.48
C VAL A 232 -8.97 -8.69 24.09
N ARG A 233 -9.64 -8.12 25.08
CA ARG A 233 -10.49 -6.94 24.97
C ARG A 233 -9.81 -5.76 25.64
N TYR A 234 -9.59 -4.69 24.89
CA TYR A 234 -8.84 -3.52 25.35
C TYR A 234 -9.47 -2.21 24.89
N GLU A 235 -9.23 -1.13 25.62
CA GLU A 235 -9.69 0.20 25.23
C GLU A 235 -8.93 0.71 24.00
N PHE A 236 -9.66 1.18 22.99
CA PHE A 236 -9.11 1.89 21.85
C PHE A 236 -10.07 3.02 21.46
N THR A 237 -10.10 4.09 22.27
CA THR A 237 -10.96 5.28 22.02
C THR A 237 -10.33 6.22 20.99
N LYS A 238 -9.99 5.69 19.82
CA LYS A 238 -9.46 6.40 18.64
C LYS A 238 -10.14 5.86 17.37
N PRO A 239 -10.15 6.61 16.25
CA PRO A 239 -10.72 6.14 15.00
C PRO A 239 -9.99 4.92 14.44
N ILE A 240 -10.72 3.98 13.84
CA ILE A 240 -10.13 2.84 13.12
C ILE A 240 -10.21 3.17 11.63
N THR A 241 -9.25 3.96 11.18
CA THR A 241 -9.26 4.49 9.81
C THR A 241 -8.82 3.42 8.81
N HIS A 242 -9.74 3.02 7.94
CA HIS A 242 -9.52 2.00 6.93
C HIS A 242 -9.90 2.50 5.54
N VAL A 243 -8.92 2.57 4.66
CA VAL A 243 -9.11 2.97 3.27
C VAL A 243 -9.24 1.71 2.42
N SER A 244 -10.47 1.41 2.02
CA SER A 244 -10.78 0.24 1.17
C SER A 244 -10.15 0.34 -0.21
N LEU A 245 -10.18 1.54 -0.81
CA LEU A 245 -9.59 1.85 -2.11
C LEU A 245 -8.86 3.18 -2.03
N TYR A 246 -7.57 3.14 -2.33
CA TYR A 246 -6.68 4.28 -2.48
C TYR A 246 -6.19 4.31 -3.92
N GLU A 247 -6.55 5.36 -4.65
CA GLU A 247 -6.06 5.59 -6.00
C GLU A 247 -5.19 6.84 -5.99
N ARG A 248 -3.98 6.71 -6.53
CA ARG A 248 -3.02 7.81 -6.63
C ARG A 248 -2.63 7.99 -8.07
N ASP A 249 -2.94 9.16 -8.62
CA ASP A 249 -2.49 9.60 -9.93
C ASP A 249 -1.31 10.55 -9.77
N ILE A 250 -0.25 10.28 -10.53
CA ILE A 250 0.98 11.06 -10.56
C ILE A 250 1.19 11.49 -12.00
N GLU A 251 0.79 12.70 -12.34
CA GLU A 251 0.93 13.24 -13.70
C GLU A 251 2.21 14.07 -13.82
N VAL A 252 3.09 13.65 -14.74
CA VAL A 252 4.36 14.34 -15.01
C VAL A 252 4.21 15.23 -16.24
N SER A 253 4.46 16.54 -16.08
CA SER A 253 4.42 17.51 -17.18
C SER A 253 5.81 18.12 -17.42
N HIS A 254 6.45 17.77 -18.54
CA HIS A 254 7.72 18.37 -18.95
C HIS A 254 7.56 19.80 -19.44
N TRP A 255 6.45 20.13 -20.10
CA TRP A 255 6.14 21.49 -20.56
C TRP A 255 5.74 22.42 -19.41
N GLY A 256 4.93 21.91 -18.46
CA GLY A 256 4.50 22.67 -17.28
C GLY A 256 5.57 22.75 -16.19
N GLY A 257 6.60 21.89 -16.25
CA GLY A 257 7.65 21.84 -15.24
C GLY A 257 7.15 21.41 -13.86
N ASN A 258 6.01 20.73 -13.78
CA ASN A 258 5.39 20.29 -12.53
C ASN A 258 5.05 18.79 -12.55
N VAL A 259 4.91 18.23 -11.35
CA VAL A 259 4.26 16.94 -11.12
C VAL A 259 2.98 17.22 -10.34
N ALA A 260 1.85 16.79 -10.90
CA ALA A 260 0.55 16.89 -10.25
C ALA A 260 0.23 15.56 -9.57
N PHE A 261 -0.22 15.64 -8.33
CA PHE A 261 -0.67 14.50 -7.54
C PHE A 261 -2.16 14.63 -7.31
N GLU A 262 -2.91 13.56 -7.55
CA GLU A 262 -4.31 13.43 -7.16
C GLU A 262 -4.49 12.10 -6.44
N GLU A 263 -5.05 12.14 -5.25
CA GLU A 263 -5.30 10.97 -4.42
C GLU A 263 -6.78 10.88 -4.08
N ARG A 264 -7.40 9.75 -4.41
CA ARG A 264 -8.80 9.43 -4.16
C ARG A 264 -8.88 8.35 -3.10
N TYR A 265 -9.71 8.59 -2.08
CA TYR A 265 -9.84 7.75 -0.90
C TYR A 265 -11.27 7.28 -0.75
N THR A 266 -11.44 5.97 -0.59
CA THR A 266 -12.69 5.39 -0.08
C THR A 266 -12.48 4.97 1.38
N LEU A 267 -12.61 5.96 2.28
CA LEU A 267 -12.36 5.81 3.72
C LEU A 267 -13.59 5.29 4.46
N TYR A 268 -13.36 4.36 5.39
CA TYR A 268 -14.29 3.89 6.40
C TYR A 268 -13.68 4.06 7.79
N ASN A 269 -14.54 4.23 8.79
CA ASN A 269 -14.15 4.03 10.18
C ASN A 269 -14.72 2.68 10.66
N HIS A 270 -13.86 1.70 10.91
CA HIS A 270 -14.26 0.35 11.38
C HIS A 270 -14.47 0.29 12.91
N GLY A 271 -14.55 1.44 13.58
CA GLY A 271 -14.91 1.52 14.99
C GLY A 271 -16.34 1.03 15.28
N ALA A 272 -16.69 1.04 16.56
CA ALA A 272 -18.04 0.67 17.02
C ALA A 272 -19.10 1.60 16.43
N ASN A 273 -20.23 1.03 16.00
CA ASN A 273 -21.36 1.79 15.48
C ASN A 273 -22.00 2.64 16.59
N LEU A 274 -22.80 3.63 16.19
CA LEU A 274 -23.61 4.37 17.15
C LEU A 274 -24.83 3.54 17.58
N SER A 275 -24.99 3.35 18.89
CA SER A 275 -26.17 2.65 19.47
C SER A 275 -27.46 3.47 19.37
N ALA A 276 -27.35 4.78 19.26
CA ALA A 276 -28.45 5.72 19.05
C ALA A 276 -28.12 6.66 17.89
N GLN A 277 -29.13 7.38 17.38
CA GLN A 277 -28.91 8.37 16.33
C GLN A 277 -27.91 9.46 16.77
N PHE A 278 -27.17 9.99 15.79
CA PHE A 278 -26.23 11.07 16.01
C PHE A 278 -26.94 12.31 16.60
N ASN A 279 -26.49 12.75 17.77
CA ASN A 279 -26.97 13.97 18.41
C ASN A 279 -25.95 15.10 18.20
N ARG A 280 -26.32 16.10 17.39
CA ARG A 280 -25.49 17.27 17.09
C ARG A 280 -25.23 18.16 18.31
N VAL A 281 -26.19 18.28 19.23
CA VAL A 281 -26.06 19.09 20.44
C VAL A 281 -25.01 18.48 21.36
N LYS A 282 -25.08 17.16 21.60
CA LYS A 282 -24.06 16.43 22.38
C LYS A 282 -22.68 16.56 21.74
N TRP A 283 -22.61 16.46 20.41
CA TRP A 283 -21.34 16.66 19.70
C TRP A 283 -20.78 18.07 19.88
N ALA A 284 -21.61 19.10 19.75
CA ALA A 284 -21.19 20.49 19.95
C ALA A 284 -20.69 20.72 21.39
N GLN A 285 -21.40 20.18 22.39
CA GLN A 285 -20.96 20.19 23.79
C GLN A 285 -19.61 19.46 23.97
N SER A 286 -19.43 18.30 23.35
CA SER A 286 -18.17 17.55 23.46
C SER A 286 -17.00 18.28 22.79
N GLN A 287 -17.23 19.07 21.73
CA GLN A 287 -16.16 19.84 21.11
C GLN A 287 -15.56 20.90 22.06
N TYR A 288 -16.34 21.41 23.01
CA TYR A 288 -15.86 22.39 23.99
C TYR A 288 -14.81 21.79 24.94
N PHE A 289 -15.06 20.56 25.43
CA PHE A 289 -14.14 19.85 26.34
C PHE A 289 -13.10 18.99 25.62
N ASN A 290 -13.26 18.76 24.32
CA ASN A 290 -12.43 17.93 23.45
C ASN A 290 -11.95 16.60 24.07
N PRO A 291 -12.86 15.74 24.56
CA PRO A 291 -12.48 14.43 25.05
C PRO A 291 -11.98 13.54 23.90
N GLN A 292 -11.28 12.46 24.26
CA GLN A 292 -10.96 11.38 23.32
C GLN A 292 -12.26 10.84 22.71
N SER A 293 -12.21 10.52 21.42
CA SER A 293 -13.37 10.06 20.67
C SER A 293 -12.90 9.11 19.59
N TYR A 294 -13.70 8.08 19.34
CA TYR A 294 -13.49 7.13 18.26
C TYR A 294 -13.99 7.66 16.90
N ALA A 295 -14.56 8.87 16.86
CA ALA A 295 -14.92 9.54 15.62
C ALA A 295 -13.72 10.23 14.98
N LEU A 296 -13.54 10.05 13.67
CA LEU A 296 -12.55 10.79 12.91
C LEU A 296 -13.01 12.24 12.72
N LYS A 297 -12.26 13.18 13.30
CA LYS A 297 -12.55 14.62 13.26
C LYS A 297 -11.72 15.37 12.22
N GLU A 298 -10.47 14.94 12.05
CA GLU A 298 -9.47 15.64 11.27
C GLU A 298 -8.48 14.61 10.71
N LEU A 299 -8.02 14.83 9.48
CA LEU A 299 -6.92 14.11 8.86
C LEU A 299 -5.79 15.10 8.59
N LYS A 300 -4.57 14.67 8.89
CA LYS A 300 -3.34 15.42 8.62
C LYS A 300 -2.56 14.69 7.55
N VAL A 301 -2.29 15.38 6.46
CA VAL A 301 -1.55 14.87 5.31
C VAL A 301 -0.25 15.67 5.21
N PRO A 302 0.86 15.15 5.77
CA PRO A 302 2.15 15.79 5.55
C PRO A 302 2.61 15.51 4.12
N LEU A 303 2.85 16.59 3.38
CA LEU A 303 3.28 16.62 1.99
C LEU A 303 4.75 17.02 1.90
N ARG A 304 5.40 16.70 0.77
CA ARG A 304 6.75 17.19 0.50
C ARG A 304 6.80 18.73 0.46
N VAL A 305 7.89 19.29 0.99
CA VAL A 305 8.16 20.74 0.96
C VAL A 305 8.22 21.22 -0.49
N GLY A 306 7.60 22.38 -0.76
CA GLY A 306 7.47 22.93 -2.11
C GLY A 306 6.17 22.55 -2.82
N SER A 307 5.30 21.76 -2.18
CA SER A 307 3.94 21.52 -2.66
C SER A 307 3.11 22.82 -2.69
N LYS A 308 2.25 22.94 -3.69
CA LYS A 308 1.42 24.10 -4.01
C LYS A 308 0.02 23.65 -4.45
N ASP A 309 -0.92 24.60 -4.48
CA ASP A 309 -2.26 24.43 -5.05
C ASP A 309 -3.00 23.21 -4.50
N ALA A 310 -2.87 22.97 -3.19
CA ALA A 310 -3.55 21.87 -2.54
C ALA A 310 -5.07 22.12 -2.53
N TYR A 311 -5.85 21.11 -2.91
CA TYR A 311 -7.31 21.15 -2.87
C TYR A 311 -7.88 19.92 -2.17
N PHE A 312 -9.13 20.04 -1.73
CA PHE A 312 -9.87 18.99 -1.03
C PHE A 312 -11.33 19.01 -1.46
N THR A 313 -11.76 17.90 -2.06
CA THR A 313 -13.11 17.72 -2.58
C THR A 313 -13.69 16.41 -2.05
N ASP A 314 -15.01 16.32 -2.03
CA ASP A 314 -15.73 15.06 -1.87
C ASP A 314 -16.61 14.78 -3.10
N ALA A 315 -17.41 13.72 -3.03
CA ALA A 315 -18.26 13.29 -4.14
C ALA A 315 -19.23 14.37 -4.65
N ILE A 316 -19.54 15.41 -3.86
CA ILE A 316 -20.48 16.48 -4.22
C ILE A 316 -19.78 17.84 -4.41
N GLY A 317 -18.45 17.88 -4.40
CA GLY A 317 -17.65 19.05 -4.74
C GLY A 317 -16.74 19.53 -3.62
N ASN A 318 -16.41 20.82 -3.64
CA ASN A 318 -15.39 21.38 -2.75
C ASN A 318 -15.76 21.34 -1.27
N VAL A 319 -14.80 21.01 -0.42
CA VAL A 319 -14.94 21.03 1.03
C VAL A 319 -14.02 22.12 1.59
N SER A 320 -14.61 23.24 2.00
CA SER A 320 -13.86 24.43 2.43
C SER A 320 -13.18 24.28 3.80
N THR A 321 -13.52 23.24 4.56
CA THR A 321 -12.96 22.95 5.89
C THR A 321 -11.60 22.26 5.80
N SER A 322 -10.69 22.80 5.00
CA SER A 322 -9.29 22.38 4.89
C SER A 322 -8.35 23.54 5.15
N ARG A 323 -7.14 23.25 5.64
CA ARG A 323 -6.07 24.23 5.85
C ARG A 323 -4.76 23.69 5.31
N PHE A 324 -4.27 24.28 4.24
CA PHE A 324 -2.93 23.99 3.73
C PHE A 324 -1.92 24.98 4.34
N ARG A 325 -0.88 24.45 4.99
CA ARG A 325 0.23 25.21 5.54
C ARG A 325 1.51 24.76 4.84
N SER A 326 2.19 25.68 4.16
CA SER A 326 3.45 25.39 3.44
C SER A 326 4.50 26.42 3.83
N ASN A 327 5.64 25.95 4.30
CA ASN A 327 6.80 26.77 4.62
C ASN A 327 8.09 26.07 4.14
N ARG A 328 9.27 26.64 4.43
CA ARG A 328 10.56 26.09 3.98
C ARG A 328 10.94 24.74 4.63
N ARG A 329 10.25 24.32 5.69
CA ARG A 329 10.56 23.12 6.50
C ARG A 329 9.48 22.06 6.46
N GLU A 330 8.22 22.45 6.33
CA GLU A 330 7.07 21.56 6.32
C GLU A 330 6.01 22.03 5.31
N ALA A 331 5.31 21.05 4.73
CA ALA A 331 4.05 21.27 4.03
C ALA A 331 3.04 20.28 4.62
N VAL A 332 1.94 20.79 5.16
CA VAL A 332 0.90 19.97 5.82
C VAL A 332 -0.47 20.44 5.37
N LEU A 333 -1.27 19.50 4.89
CA LEU A 333 -2.66 19.69 4.56
C LEU A 333 -3.52 19.08 5.67
N GLU A 334 -4.24 19.95 6.40
CA GLU A 334 -5.20 19.56 7.42
C GLU A 334 -6.59 19.51 6.79
N LEU A 335 -7.27 18.39 6.92
CA LEU A 335 -8.57 18.11 6.32
C LEU A 335 -9.58 17.86 7.42
N LYS A 336 -10.70 18.57 7.40
CA LYS A 336 -11.85 18.26 8.26
C LYS A 336 -13.00 17.79 7.37
N PRO A 337 -13.40 16.51 7.45
CA PRO A 337 -14.58 16.01 6.76
C PRO A 337 -15.83 16.84 7.09
N ARG A 338 -16.83 16.85 6.19
CA ARG A 338 -18.09 17.60 6.40
C ARG A 338 -18.85 17.19 7.66
N TYR A 339 -18.66 15.95 8.09
CA TYR A 339 -19.26 15.38 9.30
C TYR A 339 -18.21 14.51 10.01
N PRO A 340 -18.28 14.38 11.35
CA PRO A 340 -17.41 13.45 12.07
C PRO A 340 -17.69 12.02 11.61
N VAL A 341 -16.66 11.28 11.21
CA VAL A 341 -16.85 9.91 10.70
C VAL A 341 -16.82 8.94 11.89
N PHE A 342 -18.00 8.57 12.40
CA PHE A 342 -18.17 7.56 13.45
C PHE A 342 -18.02 6.13 12.90
N GLY A 343 -17.98 5.13 13.78
CA GLY A 343 -17.90 3.73 13.38
C GLY A 343 -19.02 3.34 12.41
N GLY A 344 -18.66 2.57 11.39
CA GLY A 344 -19.51 2.15 10.28
C GLY A 344 -19.71 3.20 9.19
N TRP A 345 -19.26 4.45 9.39
CA TRP A 345 -19.48 5.51 8.40
C TRP A 345 -18.40 5.51 7.32
N LYS A 346 -18.82 5.86 6.10
CA LYS A 346 -17.99 5.98 4.90
C LYS A 346 -17.80 7.45 4.55
N TYR A 347 -16.58 7.86 4.21
CA TYR A 347 -16.30 9.19 3.69
C TYR A 347 -15.39 9.11 2.46
N PRO A 348 -15.97 9.09 1.23
CA PRO A 348 -15.17 9.17 0.02
C PRO A 348 -14.72 10.61 -0.22
N PHE A 349 -13.44 10.83 -0.47
CA PHE A 349 -12.89 12.15 -0.74
C PHE A 349 -11.68 12.11 -1.66
N THR A 350 -11.33 13.27 -2.20
CA THR A 350 -10.19 13.47 -3.09
C THR A 350 -9.37 14.65 -2.59
N ILE A 351 -8.06 14.49 -2.62
CA ILE A 351 -7.11 15.58 -2.44
C ILE A 351 -6.17 15.61 -3.63
N GLY A 352 -5.68 16.79 -3.96
CA GLY A 352 -4.61 16.91 -4.94
C GLY A 352 -3.77 18.13 -4.70
N TRP A 353 -2.57 18.12 -5.25
CA TRP A 353 -1.60 19.21 -5.13
C TRP A 353 -0.59 19.16 -6.27
N ASN A 354 0.05 20.28 -6.54
CA ASN A 354 1.14 20.41 -7.48
C ASN A 354 2.48 20.46 -6.75
N ALA A 355 3.54 19.98 -7.39
CA ALA A 355 4.90 20.23 -6.95
C ALA A 355 5.83 20.50 -8.14
N ASP A 356 6.94 21.20 -7.88
CA ASP A 356 7.97 21.46 -8.89
C ASP A 356 8.60 20.12 -9.34
N SER A 357 8.64 19.90 -10.66
CA SER A 357 9.22 18.70 -11.24
C SER A 357 10.68 18.50 -10.84
N LYS A 358 11.45 19.57 -10.59
CA LYS A 358 12.86 19.49 -10.18
C LYS A 358 13.08 18.73 -8.87
N THR A 359 12.06 18.66 -8.02
CA THR A 359 12.12 17.94 -6.73
C THR A 359 12.04 16.41 -6.92
N PHE A 360 11.36 15.94 -7.98
CA PHE A 360 11.05 14.52 -8.19
C PHE A 360 11.70 13.95 -9.46
N LEU A 361 11.97 14.78 -10.46
CA LEU A 361 12.44 14.40 -11.78
C LEU A 361 13.91 14.76 -11.96
N ARG A 362 14.72 13.79 -12.37
CA ARG A 362 16.12 13.98 -12.73
C ARG A 362 16.38 13.45 -14.13
N LYS A 363 17.24 14.14 -14.87
CA LYS A 363 17.75 13.67 -16.16
C LYS A 363 19.05 12.92 -15.91
N LYS A 364 19.15 11.66 -16.35
CA LYS A 364 20.32 10.81 -16.11
C LYS A 364 21.40 11.02 -17.17
N SER A 365 21.08 10.72 -18.43
CA SER A 365 21.96 10.87 -19.60
C SER A 365 21.11 10.79 -20.88
N GLY A 366 21.50 11.51 -21.94
CA GLY A 366 20.75 11.51 -23.21
C GLY A 366 19.30 11.96 -23.04
N ASP A 367 18.34 11.14 -23.42
CA ASP A 367 16.90 11.38 -23.28
C ASP A 367 16.25 10.54 -22.16
N ASN A 368 17.06 9.99 -21.25
CA ASN A 368 16.59 9.18 -20.13
C ASN A 368 16.27 10.03 -18.89
N TYR A 369 15.08 9.83 -18.33
CA TYR A 369 14.56 10.51 -17.16
C TYR A 369 14.30 9.51 -16.03
N LEU A 370 14.46 10.00 -14.79
CA LEU A 370 14.20 9.27 -13.56
C LEU A 370 13.24 10.08 -12.70
N LEU A 371 12.05 9.54 -12.47
CA LEU A 371 11.06 10.06 -11.52
C LEU A 371 11.23 9.31 -10.21
N ASN A 372 11.38 10.02 -9.09
CA ASN A 372 11.37 9.45 -7.75
C ASN A 372 10.27 10.13 -6.93
N VAL A 373 9.23 9.38 -6.56
CA VAL A 373 8.04 9.84 -5.84
C VAL A 373 7.69 8.86 -4.71
N PRO A 374 7.06 9.28 -3.60
CA PRO A 374 6.56 8.34 -2.60
C PRO A 374 5.55 7.37 -3.21
N PHE A 375 5.55 6.10 -2.79
CA PHE A 375 4.53 5.14 -3.24
C PHE A 375 3.16 5.49 -2.63
N ILE A 376 3.12 5.71 -1.31
CA ILE A 376 1.97 6.23 -0.56
C ILE A 376 2.38 7.52 0.12
N GLU A 377 1.58 8.58 0.01
CA GLU A 377 1.80 9.81 0.77
C GLU A 377 0.68 9.98 1.77
N GLY A 378 -0.52 10.40 1.39
CA GLY A 378 -1.72 10.33 2.21
C GLY A 378 -1.67 10.72 3.70
N PRO A 379 -2.76 10.44 4.45
CA PRO A 379 -2.86 10.87 5.84
C PRO A 379 -1.90 10.11 6.76
N LYS A 380 -1.29 10.84 7.69
CA LYS A 380 -0.51 10.28 8.81
C LYS A 380 -1.23 10.57 10.11
N GLN A 381 -1.73 9.53 10.76
CA GLN A 381 -2.41 9.64 12.06
C GLN A 381 -1.62 8.91 13.16
N PRO A 382 -1.59 9.41 14.40
CA PRO A 382 -1.00 8.67 15.53
C PRO A 382 -1.59 7.27 15.72
N GLU A 383 -2.89 7.12 15.46
CA GLU A 383 -3.63 5.85 15.48
C GLU A 383 -3.40 4.98 14.25
N GLY A 384 -2.70 5.44 13.21
CA GLY A 384 -2.43 4.68 11.99
C GLY A 384 -3.58 4.67 10.97
N VAL A 385 -3.22 4.40 9.72
CA VAL A 385 -4.15 4.26 8.59
C VAL A 385 -3.81 2.99 7.83
N ALA A 386 -4.83 2.17 7.55
CA ALA A 386 -4.71 0.95 6.75
C ALA A 386 -5.24 1.17 5.33
N PHE A 387 -4.58 0.58 4.34
CA PHE A 387 -4.90 0.65 2.91
C PHE A 387 -5.07 -0.76 2.35
N GLU A 388 -6.30 -1.13 2.02
CA GLU A 388 -6.65 -2.46 1.53
C GLU A 388 -6.26 -2.64 0.05
N GLN A 389 -6.82 -1.80 -0.84
CA GLN A 389 -6.51 -1.81 -2.27
C GLN A 389 -5.85 -0.50 -2.69
N ILE A 390 -4.73 -0.60 -3.39
CA ILE A 390 -3.88 0.54 -3.74
C ILE A 390 -3.59 0.52 -5.23
N HIS A 391 -4.05 1.54 -5.95
CA HIS A 391 -3.79 1.72 -7.36
C HIS A 391 -2.95 2.97 -7.57
N VAL A 392 -1.65 2.79 -7.86
CA VAL A 392 -0.75 3.90 -8.17
C VAL A 392 -0.59 3.99 -9.69
N ARG A 393 -1.00 5.11 -10.27
CA ARG A 393 -0.92 5.40 -11.71
C ARG A 393 0.06 6.53 -11.96
N VAL A 394 1.10 6.26 -12.71
CA VAL A 394 2.09 7.26 -13.14
C VAL A 394 1.81 7.62 -14.59
N LEU A 395 1.26 8.81 -14.82
CA LEU A 395 0.94 9.34 -16.15
C LEU A 395 2.15 10.10 -16.67
N LEU A 396 2.89 9.46 -17.57
CA LEU A 396 4.08 10.03 -18.21
C LEU A 396 3.69 10.90 -19.41
N PRO A 397 4.61 11.76 -19.91
CA PRO A 397 4.36 12.52 -21.13
C PRO A 397 4.04 11.64 -22.34
N GLU A 398 3.33 12.21 -23.31
CA GLU A 398 3.02 11.54 -24.58
C GLU A 398 4.30 11.18 -25.35
N GLY A 399 4.47 9.91 -25.71
CA GLY A 399 5.68 9.42 -26.37
C GLY A 399 6.83 9.05 -25.42
N ALA A 400 6.53 8.84 -24.12
CA ALA A 400 7.46 8.20 -23.21
C ALA A 400 7.55 6.70 -23.49
N GLU A 401 8.78 6.19 -23.62
CA GLU A 401 9.09 4.79 -23.98
C GLU A 401 10.00 4.13 -22.94
N ASN A 402 10.19 2.81 -23.05
CA ASN A 402 11.09 2.03 -22.20
C ASN A 402 10.86 2.19 -20.69
N VAL A 403 9.59 2.22 -20.28
CA VAL A 403 9.20 2.43 -18.88
C VAL A 403 9.63 1.25 -18.02
N LYS A 404 10.41 1.53 -16.99
CA LYS A 404 10.84 0.58 -15.95
C LYS A 404 10.56 1.20 -14.59
N PHE A 405 10.20 0.38 -13.62
CA PHE A 405 10.00 0.85 -12.26
C PHE A 405 10.73 0.00 -11.23
N TYR A 406 11.01 0.61 -10.09
CA TYR A 406 11.56 -0.01 -8.91
C TYR A 406 10.88 0.62 -7.69
N THR A 407 10.57 -0.18 -6.69
CA THR A 407 9.97 0.32 -5.46
C THR A 407 10.51 -0.44 -4.24
N THR A 408 10.49 0.23 -3.09
CA THR A 408 10.98 -0.32 -1.82
C THR A 408 9.87 -0.82 -0.91
N ILE A 409 8.63 -0.90 -1.39
CA ILE A 409 7.55 -1.62 -0.69
C ILE A 409 7.79 -3.13 -0.81
N PRO A 410 7.24 -3.94 0.11
CA PRO A 410 7.37 -5.39 0.04
C PRO A 410 6.80 -5.96 -1.27
N GLU A 411 7.56 -6.81 -1.95
CA GLU A 411 7.15 -7.44 -3.21
C GLU A 411 5.86 -8.25 -3.04
N SER A 412 5.67 -8.87 -1.86
CA SER A 412 4.46 -9.60 -1.48
C SER A 412 3.18 -8.76 -1.52
N ALA A 413 3.28 -7.43 -1.43
CA ALA A 413 2.14 -6.52 -1.52
C ALA A 413 1.78 -6.17 -2.97
N ILE A 414 2.69 -6.33 -3.93
CA ILE A 414 2.45 -6.00 -5.34
C ILE A 414 1.71 -7.16 -5.99
N THR A 415 0.54 -6.87 -6.53
CA THR A 415 -0.33 -7.90 -7.14
C THR A 415 -0.22 -7.95 -8.65
N ASP A 416 -0.08 -6.79 -9.28
CA ASP A 416 -0.13 -6.64 -10.73
C ASP A 416 0.48 -5.28 -11.14
N TYR A 417 1.02 -5.22 -12.34
CA TYR A 417 1.42 -3.96 -12.97
C TYR A 417 1.19 -4.02 -14.47
N THR A 418 0.80 -2.87 -15.05
CA THR A 418 0.48 -2.73 -16.47
C THR A 418 1.01 -1.41 -17.00
N VAL A 419 1.39 -1.39 -18.27
CA VAL A 419 1.79 -0.17 -18.98
C VAL A 419 0.83 0.00 -20.15
N ASP A 420 -0.06 0.98 -20.02
CA ASP A 420 -1.15 1.25 -20.95
C ASP A 420 -1.04 2.64 -21.57
N LEU A 421 -1.91 2.95 -22.52
CA LEU A 421 -2.07 4.27 -23.11
C LEU A 421 -3.39 4.90 -22.66
N GLN A 422 -3.32 6.11 -22.12
CA GLN A 422 -4.49 6.90 -21.75
C GLN A 422 -4.49 8.23 -22.49
N ARG A 423 -5.62 8.60 -23.11
CA ARG A 423 -5.78 9.88 -23.79
C ARG A 423 -6.36 10.92 -22.84
N THR A 424 -5.67 12.04 -22.70
CA THR A 424 -6.14 13.26 -22.04
C THR A 424 -6.11 14.45 -23.00
N TYR A 425 -6.26 15.66 -22.49
CA TYR A 425 -6.27 16.90 -23.26
C TYR A 425 -5.01 17.06 -24.11
N LEU A 426 -5.24 17.39 -25.39
CA LEU A 426 -4.19 17.65 -26.39
C LEU A 426 -3.24 16.47 -26.65
N ASP A 427 -3.64 15.25 -26.29
CA ASP A 427 -2.91 14.05 -26.68
C ASP A 427 -3.39 13.56 -28.05
N THR A 428 -2.46 13.06 -28.87
CA THR A 428 -2.80 12.49 -30.18
C THR A 428 -2.71 10.98 -30.22
N ILE A 429 -1.62 10.43 -29.71
CA ILE A 429 -1.44 8.99 -29.54
C ILE A 429 -2.01 8.55 -28.18
N GLY A 430 -1.74 9.36 -27.15
CA GLY A 430 -2.04 9.06 -25.75
C GLY A 430 -0.77 9.08 -24.91
N ARG A 431 -0.93 9.30 -23.61
CA ARG A 431 0.14 9.23 -22.63
C ARG A 431 0.39 7.80 -22.19
N THR A 432 1.66 7.49 -21.95
CA THR A 432 2.06 6.22 -21.34
C THR A 432 1.74 6.24 -19.86
N VAL A 433 0.94 5.29 -19.39
CA VAL A 433 0.51 5.19 -17.99
C VAL A 433 1.00 3.88 -17.40
N LEU A 434 1.84 3.97 -16.38
CA LEU A 434 2.23 2.83 -15.55
C LEU A 434 1.24 2.69 -14.40
N THR A 435 0.50 1.60 -14.35
CA THR A 435 -0.42 1.28 -13.26
C THR A 435 0.17 0.16 -12.42
N ILE A 436 0.38 0.40 -11.13
CA ILE A 436 0.83 -0.59 -10.14
C ILE A 436 -0.30 -0.84 -9.15
N LYS A 437 -0.71 -2.09 -9.01
CA LYS A 437 -1.72 -2.53 -8.04
C LYS A 437 -1.05 -3.21 -6.87
N ALA A 438 -1.24 -2.68 -5.68
CA ALA A 438 -0.80 -3.27 -4.43
C ALA A 438 -1.98 -3.53 -3.49
N ARG A 439 -1.78 -4.42 -2.52
CA ARG A 439 -2.76 -4.74 -1.49
C ARG A 439 -2.16 -4.74 -0.10
N ASN A 440 -3.00 -4.48 0.89
CA ASN A 440 -2.72 -4.57 2.30
C ASN A 440 -1.42 -3.84 2.71
N LEU A 441 -1.41 -2.52 2.61
CA LEU A 441 -0.34 -1.69 3.16
C LEU A 441 -0.86 -0.79 4.29
N VAL A 442 0.07 -0.27 5.08
CA VAL A 442 -0.21 0.61 6.21
C VAL A 442 0.62 1.88 6.13
N ASP A 443 0.29 2.86 6.97
CA ASP A 443 0.97 4.16 7.01
C ASP A 443 2.47 4.11 7.39
N ASP A 444 2.97 2.99 7.93
CA ASP A 444 4.41 2.75 8.15
C ASP A 444 5.22 2.71 6.83
N PHE A 445 4.58 2.42 5.69
CA PHE A 445 5.25 2.34 4.38
C PHE A 445 5.28 3.66 3.62
N ARG A 446 4.82 4.78 4.22
CA ARG A 446 4.80 6.11 3.58
C ARG A 446 6.19 6.63 3.17
N ASP A 447 7.23 6.19 3.86
CA ASP A 447 8.61 6.61 3.57
C ASP A 447 9.23 5.81 2.40
N ARG A 448 8.49 4.86 1.81
CA ARG A 448 8.94 4.06 0.67
C ARG A 448 8.70 4.80 -0.65
N GLU A 449 9.67 4.68 -1.53
CA GLU A 449 9.71 5.40 -2.80
C GLU A 449 9.37 4.47 -3.98
N LEU A 450 8.85 5.10 -5.03
CA LEU A 450 8.63 4.56 -6.36
C LEU A 450 9.53 5.34 -7.32
N ILE A 451 10.44 4.60 -7.94
CA ILE A 451 11.38 5.11 -8.92
C ILE A 451 10.94 4.61 -10.29
N VAL A 452 10.67 5.52 -11.22
CA VAL A 452 10.29 5.20 -12.60
C VAL A 452 11.34 5.78 -13.55
N SER A 453 11.92 4.92 -14.39
CA SER A 453 12.81 5.32 -15.48
C SER A 453 12.08 5.21 -16.80
N TYR A 454 12.25 6.20 -17.66
CA TYR A 454 11.66 6.22 -19.00
C TYR A 454 12.50 7.10 -19.93
N ASP A 455 12.37 6.85 -21.23
CA ASP A 455 12.99 7.65 -22.27
C ASP A 455 11.98 8.62 -22.87
N TYR A 456 12.41 9.86 -23.11
CA TYR A 456 11.55 10.91 -23.65
C TYR A 456 12.33 11.83 -24.58
N SER A 457 12.13 11.63 -25.89
CA SER A 457 12.86 12.35 -26.93
C SER A 457 12.37 13.77 -27.13
N LEU A 458 13.25 14.64 -27.63
CA LEU A 458 12.89 16.01 -28.01
C LEU A 458 11.78 16.04 -29.09
N ALA A 459 11.79 15.07 -30.02
CA ALA A 459 10.77 14.95 -31.05
C ALA A 459 9.38 14.66 -30.44
N ALA A 460 9.30 13.77 -29.44
CA ALA A 460 8.07 13.52 -28.70
C ALA A 460 7.61 14.79 -27.96
N SER A 461 8.53 15.53 -27.36
CA SER A 461 8.21 16.79 -26.66
C SER A 461 7.63 17.88 -27.57
N LEU A 462 8.17 18.04 -28.78
CA LEU A 462 7.68 19.03 -29.74
C LEU A 462 6.37 18.62 -30.44
N ARG A 463 5.93 17.36 -30.32
CA ARG A 463 4.72 16.85 -30.98
C ARG A 463 3.48 17.69 -30.66
N LYS A 464 3.24 17.97 -29.38
CA LYS A 464 2.04 18.72 -28.94
C LYS A 464 1.98 20.14 -29.55
N PRO A 465 3.02 20.99 -29.41
CA PRO A 465 3.02 22.29 -30.08
C PRO A 465 2.87 22.21 -31.61
N LEU A 466 3.54 21.26 -32.26
CA LEU A 466 3.48 21.10 -33.72
C LEU A 466 2.08 20.72 -34.21
N ILE A 467 1.35 19.91 -33.45
CA ILE A 467 -0.02 19.51 -33.78
C ILE A 467 -0.98 20.68 -33.61
N ILE A 468 -0.84 21.48 -32.54
CA ILE A 468 -1.62 22.71 -32.37
C ILE A 468 -1.34 23.68 -33.53
N PHE A 469 -0.06 23.90 -33.85
CA PHE A 469 0.35 24.78 -34.94
C PHE A 469 -0.19 24.33 -36.31
N SER A 470 -0.01 23.06 -36.66
CA SER A 470 -0.49 22.50 -37.93
C SER A 470 -2.01 22.49 -38.03
N SER A 471 -2.73 22.22 -36.93
CA SER A 471 -4.19 22.30 -36.89
C SER A 471 -4.68 23.72 -37.16
N MET A 472 -4.06 24.72 -36.52
CA MET A 472 -4.42 26.12 -36.75
C MET A 472 -4.07 26.58 -38.17
N LEU A 473 -2.91 26.16 -38.69
CA LEU A 473 -2.51 26.43 -40.08
C LEU A 473 -3.50 25.81 -41.08
N ALA A 474 -3.96 24.58 -40.83
CA ALA A 474 -4.95 23.91 -41.67
C ALA A 474 -6.28 24.69 -41.74
N VAL A 475 -6.71 25.30 -40.63
CA VAL A 475 -7.90 26.17 -40.61
C VAL A 475 -7.69 27.41 -41.48
N PHE A 476 -6.55 28.08 -41.38
CA PHE A 476 -6.23 29.24 -42.24
C PHE A 476 -6.15 28.89 -43.72
N VAL A 477 -5.50 27.77 -44.06
CA VAL A 477 -5.43 27.26 -45.43
C VAL A 477 -6.83 26.87 -45.94
N GLY A 478 -7.64 26.23 -45.09
CA GLY A 478 -9.04 25.91 -45.39
C GLY A 478 -9.86 27.15 -45.72
N MET A 479 -9.81 28.19 -44.87
CA MET A 479 -10.49 29.47 -45.15
C MET A 479 -9.99 30.13 -46.43
N TRP A 480 -8.68 30.08 -46.68
CA TRP A 480 -8.10 30.60 -47.91
C TRP A 480 -8.60 29.84 -49.14
N THR A 481 -8.64 28.51 -49.12
CA THR A 481 -9.18 27.71 -50.24
C THR A 481 -10.66 27.97 -50.47
N ILE A 482 -11.49 28.04 -49.42
CA ILE A 482 -12.91 28.37 -49.51
C ILE A 482 -13.11 29.75 -50.15
N SER A 483 -12.27 30.74 -49.80
CA SER A 483 -12.34 32.09 -50.40
C SER A 483 -12.07 32.12 -51.91
N LYS A 484 -11.44 31.07 -52.45
CA LYS A 484 -11.16 30.92 -53.89
C LYS A 484 -12.25 30.18 -54.65
N VAL A 485 -13.24 29.60 -53.96
CA VAL A 485 -14.37 28.93 -54.62
C VAL A 485 -15.35 29.99 -55.12
N ASP A 486 -15.49 30.09 -56.44
CA ASP A 486 -16.52 30.95 -57.05
C ASP A 486 -17.88 30.25 -56.98
N VAL A 487 -18.79 30.79 -56.17
CA VAL A 487 -20.15 30.28 -55.97
C VAL A 487 -21.20 31.07 -56.77
N ARG A 488 -20.78 31.92 -57.73
CA ARG A 488 -21.70 32.68 -58.57
C ARG A 488 -22.45 31.75 -59.52
N PHE A 489 -23.78 31.86 -59.55
CA PHE A 489 -24.60 31.20 -60.57
C PHE A 489 -24.41 31.88 -61.93
N SER A 490 -24.38 31.08 -63.00
CA SER A 490 -24.32 31.60 -64.36
C SER A 490 -25.59 32.42 -64.65
N THR A 491 -25.45 33.73 -64.71
CA THR A 491 -26.48 34.63 -65.22
C THR A 491 -26.52 34.47 -66.74
N LYS A 492 -27.52 33.74 -67.23
CA LYS A 492 -27.94 33.79 -68.64
C LYS A 492 -28.80 35.02 -68.90
#